data_AF-A0A1Z9E137-F1
#
_entry.id   AF-A0A1Z9E137-F1
#
_cell.length_a   1.000
_cell.length_b   1.000
_cell.length_c   1.000
_cell.angle_alpha   90.00
_cell.angle_beta   90.00
_cell.angle_gamma   90.00
#
_symmetry.space_group_name_H-M   'P 1'
#
loop_
_entity.id
_entity.type
_entity.pdbx_description
1 polymer ?
#
loop_
_entity_poly.entity_id
_entity_poly.type
_entity_poly.pdbx_seq_one_letter_code
_entity_poly.pdbx_strand_id
1 'polypeptide(L)'
;MEGSNPSFSAIFKALTGAACILVDEAQFLSAALVDQLRNITFDLDLPVIAHGLRTDFRTKAFTGSARLLEVADAIEEVKTVCHFCDRKALFNLRISSSGAVTDGPQIELGADERYRPVCGYCYRESTLAGGQDLFRND
;
A
#
# COMPACT_ATOMS: atom_id res chain seq x y z
N MET A 1 -21.37 12.94 3.16
CA MET A 1 -20.83 14.31 3.04
C MET A 1 -20.09 14.36 1.72
N GLU A 2 -20.80 14.70 0.64
CA GLU A 2 -20.21 14.88 -0.68
C GLU A 2 -19.41 16.19 -0.67
N GLY A 3 -18.09 16.08 -0.59
CA GLY A 3 -17.20 17.21 -0.85
C GLY A 3 -17.34 17.61 -2.32
N SER A 4 -17.60 18.89 -2.56
CA SER A 4 -17.64 19.49 -3.88
C SER A 4 -16.40 19.07 -4.69
N ASN A 5 -16.60 18.33 -5.78
CA ASN A 5 -15.52 17.95 -6.67
C ASN A 5 -14.94 19.24 -7.30
N PRO A 6 -13.66 19.59 -7.08
CA PRO A 6 -13.10 20.82 -7.62
C PRO A 6 -13.27 20.85 -9.14
N SER A 7 -13.59 22.02 -9.70
CA SER A 7 -13.73 22.15 -11.14
C SER A 7 -12.40 21.86 -11.83
N PHE A 8 -12.46 21.27 -13.04
CA PHE A 8 -11.28 20.96 -13.84
C PHE A 8 -10.34 22.17 -14.00
N SER A 9 -10.91 23.38 -14.09
CA SER A 9 -10.14 24.64 -14.15
C SER A 9 -9.29 24.90 -12.90
N ALA A 10 -9.78 24.57 -11.70
CA ALA A 10 -9.03 24.75 -10.46
C ALA A 10 -7.87 23.74 -10.36
N ILE A 11 -8.12 22.47 -10.74
CA ILE A 11 -7.09 21.43 -10.80
C ILE A 11 -6.02 21.80 -11.83
N PHE A 12 -6.42 22.18 -13.04
CA PHE A 12 -5.50 22.57 -14.11
C PHE A 12 -4.60 23.73 -13.69
N LYS A 13 -5.18 24.76 -13.04
CA LYS A 13 -4.41 25.89 -12.53
C LYS A 13 -3.41 25.47 -11.44
N ALA A 14 -3.79 24.56 -10.56
CA ALA A 14 -2.91 24.05 -9.51
C ALA A 14 -1.76 23.19 -10.07
N LEU A 15 -1.97 22.53 -11.21
CA LEU A 15 -1.00 21.67 -11.87
C LEU A 15 -0.19 22.37 -12.97
N THR A 16 -0.45 23.65 -13.23
CA THR A 16 0.24 24.40 -14.29
C THR A 16 1.74 24.47 -14.00
N GLY A 17 2.56 23.96 -14.91
CA GLY A 17 4.03 23.91 -14.77
C GLY A 17 4.55 22.72 -13.95
N ALA A 18 3.69 21.83 -13.47
CA ALA A 18 4.11 20.57 -12.89
C ALA A 18 4.73 19.66 -13.96
N ALA A 19 5.75 18.90 -13.60
CA ALA A 19 6.35 17.88 -14.45
C ALA A 19 5.82 16.47 -14.16
N CYS A 20 5.28 16.24 -12.96
CA CYS A 20 4.63 15.00 -12.57
C CYS A 20 3.70 15.23 -11.36
N ILE A 21 2.81 14.27 -11.11
CA ILE A 21 2.04 14.16 -9.87
C ILE A 21 2.60 12.99 -9.06
N LEU A 22 2.93 13.24 -7.80
CA LEU A 22 3.32 12.20 -6.85
C LEU A 22 2.15 11.94 -5.89
N VAL A 23 1.75 10.68 -5.77
CA VAL A 23 0.71 10.26 -4.84
C VAL A 23 1.31 9.28 -3.86
N ASP A 24 1.38 9.69 -2.60
CA ASP A 24 1.84 8.84 -1.51
C ASP A 24 0.67 8.11 -0.84
N GLU A 25 0.95 6.98 -0.21
CA GLU A 25 -0.03 6.11 0.45
C GLU A 25 -1.25 5.77 -0.42
N ALA A 26 -1.00 5.55 -1.71
CA ALA A 26 -2.01 5.39 -2.76
C ALA A 26 -2.93 4.17 -2.54
N GLN A 27 -2.56 3.26 -1.63
CA GLN A 27 -3.45 2.18 -1.19
C GLN A 27 -4.77 2.67 -0.59
N PHE A 28 -4.80 3.89 -0.03
CA PHE A 28 -6.00 4.48 0.56
C PHE A 28 -6.92 5.17 -0.46
N LEU A 29 -6.53 5.24 -1.73
CA LEU A 29 -7.40 5.76 -2.77
C LEU A 29 -8.60 4.84 -3.00
N SER A 30 -9.72 5.44 -3.39
CA SER A 30 -10.81 4.71 -4.01
C SER A 30 -10.47 4.36 -5.47
N ALA A 31 -11.10 3.34 -6.01
CA ALA A 31 -10.92 2.99 -7.44
C ALA A 31 -11.29 4.18 -8.36
N ALA A 32 -12.33 4.94 -8.01
CA ALA A 32 -12.74 6.12 -8.77
C ALA A 32 -11.67 7.23 -8.76
N LEU A 33 -10.97 7.45 -7.64
CA LEU A 33 -9.84 8.38 -7.59
C LEU A 33 -8.66 7.90 -8.45
N VAL A 34 -8.39 6.59 -8.48
CA VAL A 34 -7.37 6.02 -9.37
C VAL A 34 -7.72 6.26 -10.83
N ASP A 35 -8.98 6.06 -11.23
CA ASP A 35 -9.44 6.32 -12.60
C ASP A 35 -9.35 7.83 -12.96
N GLN A 36 -9.63 8.72 -12.00
CA GLN A 36 -9.46 10.16 -12.20
C GLN A 36 -7.98 10.55 -12.41
N LEU A 37 -7.06 9.98 -11.61
CA LEU A 37 -5.62 10.17 -11.80
C LEU A 37 -5.17 9.65 -13.17
N ARG A 38 -5.71 8.52 -13.61
CA ARG A 38 -5.44 7.98 -14.94
C ARG A 38 -5.90 8.93 -16.04
N ASN A 39 -7.09 9.51 -15.93
CA ASN A 39 -7.58 10.46 -16.92
C ASN A 39 -6.69 11.71 -17.01
N ILE A 40 -6.14 12.19 -15.89
CA ILE A 40 -5.19 13.30 -15.89
C ILE A 40 -3.96 13.01 -16.77
N THR A 41 -3.47 11.76 -16.80
CA THR A 41 -2.32 11.40 -17.65
C THR A 41 -2.64 11.56 -19.14
N PHE A 42 -3.89 11.39 -19.55
CA PHE A 42 -4.31 11.57 -20.93
C PHE A 42 -4.66 13.02 -21.25
N ASP A 43 -5.41 13.66 -20.35
CA ASP A 43 -5.94 15.01 -20.58
C ASP A 43 -4.84 16.07 -20.53
N LEU A 44 -3.84 15.88 -19.67
CA LEU A 44 -2.78 16.86 -19.39
C LEU A 44 -1.39 16.43 -19.84
N ASP A 45 -1.23 15.20 -20.35
CA ASP A 45 0.07 14.59 -20.67
C ASP A 45 1.06 14.67 -19.49
N LEU A 46 0.54 14.56 -18.26
CA LEU A 46 1.30 14.70 -17.03
C LEU A 46 1.44 13.33 -16.35
N PRO A 47 2.66 12.80 -16.14
CA PRO A 47 2.84 11.50 -15.52
C PRO A 47 2.40 11.51 -14.05
N VAL A 48 1.74 10.43 -13.65
CA VAL A 48 1.34 10.17 -12.26
C VAL A 48 2.17 9.00 -11.72
N ILE A 49 2.88 9.23 -10.61
CA ILE A 49 3.63 8.20 -9.89
C ILE A 49 2.95 7.97 -8.55
N ALA A 50 2.48 6.75 -8.33
CA ALA A 50 1.78 6.35 -7.12
C ALA A 50 2.62 5.37 -6.30
N HIS A 51 2.84 5.70 -5.02
CA HIS A 51 3.51 4.85 -4.05
C HIS A 51 2.50 4.34 -3.03
N GLY A 52 2.61 3.06 -2.65
CA GLY A 52 1.73 2.50 -1.65
C GLY A 52 1.89 1.00 -1.42
N LEU A 53 1.25 0.52 -0.37
CA LEU A 53 1.25 -0.90 0.00
C LEU A 53 0.36 -1.71 -0.92
N ARG A 54 0.87 -2.83 -1.45
CA ARG A 54 0.07 -3.74 -2.28
C ARG A 54 -1.07 -4.41 -1.49
N THR A 55 -0.75 -4.94 -0.32
CA THR A 55 -1.66 -5.73 0.51
C THR A 55 -1.55 -5.35 1.98
N ASP A 56 -2.64 -5.56 2.70
CA ASP A 56 -2.70 -5.46 4.14
C ASP A 56 -1.98 -6.62 4.84
N PHE A 57 -2.03 -6.62 6.17
CA PHE A 57 -1.40 -7.62 7.01
C PHE A 57 -1.99 -9.03 6.88
N ARG A 58 -3.16 -9.17 6.25
CA ARG A 58 -3.86 -10.43 5.97
C ARG A 58 -3.66 -10.87 4.53
N THR A 59 -2.70 -10.26 3.84
CA THR A 59 -2.40 -10.46 2.42
C THR A 59 -3.58 -10.16 1.50
N LYS A 60 -4.47 -9.25 1.89
CA LYS A 60 -5.58 -8.77 1.06
C LYS A 60 -5.21 -7.44 0.43
N ALA A 61 -5.46 -7.30 -0.87
CA ALA A 61 -5.18 -6.05 -1.57
C ALA A 61 -6.02 -4.90 -0.98
N PHE A 62 -5.42 -3.73 -0.90
CA PHE A 62 -6.18 -2.51 -0.67
C PHE A 62 -6.93 -2.10 -1.94
N THR A 63 -8.05 -1.39 -1.81
CA THR A 63 -8.87 -0.98 -2.96
C THR A 63 -8.10 -0.14 -3.97
N GLY A 64 -7.37 0.88 -3.52
CA GLY A 64 -6.56 1.73 -4.40
C GLY A 64 -5.46 0.94 -5.10
N SER A 65 -4.73 0.12 -4.35
CA SER A 65 -3.65 -0.72 -4.89
C SER A 65 -4.16 -1.77 -5.87
N ALA A 66 -5.29 -2.41 -5.59
CA ALA A 66 -5.91 -3.36 -6.51
C ALA A 66 -6.22 -2.67 -7.84
N ARG A 67 -6.83 -1.47 -7.80
CA ARG A 67 -7.13 -0.73 -9.02
C ARG A 67 -5.88 -0.28 -9.76
N LEU A 68 -4.85 0.20 -9.05
CA LEU A 68 -3.58 0.57 -9.67
C LEU A 68 -2.91 -0.61 -10.38
N LEU A 69 -2.95 -1.81 -9.79
CA LEU A 69 -2.40 -3.02 -10.43
C LEU A 69 -3.14 -3.41 -11.72
N GLU A 70 -4.40 -3.00 -11.89
CA GLU A 70 -5.18 -3.27 -13.10
C GLU A 70 -4.87 -2.30 -14.24
N VAL A 71 -4.49 -1.05 -13.93
CA VAL A 71 -4.47 0.04 -14.93
C VAL A 71 -3.13 0.75 -15.10
N ALA A 72 -2.17 0.56 -14.20
CA ALA A 72 -0.88 1.23 -14.30
C ALA A 72 -0.10 0.74 -15.53
N ASP A 73 0.52 1.68 -16.27
CA ASP A 73 1.37 1.32 -17.42
C ASP A 73 2.64 0.58 -16.99
N ALA A 74 3.13 0.88 -15.79
CA ALA A 74 4.31 0.26 -15.20
C ALA A 74 4.11 0.05 -13.69
N ILE A 75 4.63 -1.07 -13.19
CA ILE A 75 4.60 -1.42 -11.77
C ILE A 75 6.02 -1.81 -11.37
N GLU A 76 6.57 -1.10 -10.39
CA GLU A 76 7.87 -1.41 -9.80
C GLU A 76 7.70 -1.86 -8.35
N GLU A 77 8.31 -3.00 -8.01
CA GLU A 77 8.35 -3.49 -6.63
C GLU A 77 9.53 -2.88 -5.88
N VAL A 78 9.24 -2.16 -4.79
CA VAL A 78 10.27 -1.73 -3.83
C VAL A 78 10.66 -2.95 -2.98
N LYS A 79 11.89 -3.45 -3.18
CA LYS A 79 12.38 -4.66 -2.53
C LYS A 79 12.89 -4.36 -1.12
N THR A 80 12.55 -5.24 -0.18
CA THR A 80 13.09 -5.23 1.19
C THR A 80 13.50 -6.64 1.62
N VAL A 81 14.24 -6.73 2.72
CA VAL A 81 14.71 -8.01 3.29
C VAL A 81 13.76 -8.43 4.42
N CYS A 82 13.51 -9.73 4.51
CA CYS A 82 12.68 -10.29 5.57
C CYS A 82 13.28 -10.01 6.94
N HIS A 83 12.43 -9.64 7.90
CA HIS A 83 12.87 -9.32 9.25
C HIS A 83 13.55 -10.49 9.98
N PHE A 84 13.11 -11.73 9.71
CA PHE A 84 13.58 -12.93 10.39
C PHE A 84 14.61 -13.77 9.62
N CYS A 85 14.90 -13.44 8.35
CA CYS A 85 15.84 -14.20 7.51
C CYS A 85 16.27 -13.38 6.29
N ASP A 86 17.22 -13.88 5.50
CA ASP A 86 17.80 -13.12 4.38
C ASP A 86 17.02 -13.21 3.06
N ARG A 87 15.78 -13.73 3.07
CA ARG A 87 14.94 -13.82 1.87
C ARG A 87 14.25 -12.49 1.58
N LYS A 88 13.90 -12.26 0.31
CA LYS A 88 13.07 -11.11 -0.11
C LYS A 88 11.75 -11.10 0.67
N ALA A 89 11.43 -9.97 1.29
CA ALA A 89 10.14 -9.76 1.93
C ALA A 89 9.04 -9.50 0.89
N LEU A 90 7.84 -10.01 1.16
CA LEU A 90 6.68 -9.88 0.28
C LEU A 90 5.41 -9.47 1.02
N PHE A 91 5.37 -9.66 2.34
CA PHE A 91 4.19 -9.47 3.17
C PHE A 91 4.48 -8.57 4.36
N ASN A 92 3.44 -7.89 4.83
CA ASN A 92 3.46 -7.08 6.05
C ASN A 92 2.90 -7.93 7.20
N LEU A 93 3.74 -8.40 8.10
CA LEU A 93 3.26 -9.12 9.29
C LEU A 93 2.90 -8.10 10.37
N ARG A 94 1.67 -8.14 10.89
CA ARG A 94 1.28 -7.36 12.07
C ARG A 94 1.50 -8.18 13.34
N ILE A 95 2.10 -7.58 14.36
CA ILE A 95 2.50 -8.23 15.62
C ILE A 95 1.82 -7.54 16.81
N SER A 96 1.42 -8.32 17.82
CA SER A 96 0.95 -7.88 19.13
C SER A 96 1.79 -8.51 20.24
N SER A 97 1.45 -8.24 21.51
CA SER A 97 2.06 -8.92 22.65
C SER A 97 1.82 -10.44 22.68
N SER A 98 0.76 -10.92 22.04
CA SER A 98 0.48 -12.35 21.84
C SER A 98 1.06 -12.91 20.54
N GLY A 99 1.80 -12.06 19.80
CA GLY A 99 2.50 -12.30 18.53
C GLY A 99 1.65 -12.03 17.28
N ALA A 100 1.72 -12.86 16.23
CA ALA A 100 1.15 -12.53 14.91
C ALA A 100 -0.38 -12.31 14.96
N VAL A 101 -0.81 -11.17 14.40
CA VAL A 101 -2.21 -10.77 14.29
C VAL A 101 -2.74 -11.21 12.93
N THR A 102 -3.84 -11.96 12.90
CA THR A 102 -4.45 -12.52 11.67
C THR A 102 -5.84 -11.96 11.37
N ASP A 103 -6.43 -11.20 12.30
CA ASP A 103 -7.71 -10.54 12.12
C ASP A 103 -7.73 -9.15 12.77
N GLY A 104 -8.73 -8.34 12.43
CA GLY A 104 -8.92 -6.99 12.91
C GLY A 104 -8.98 -5.96 11.78
N PRO A 105 -9.07 -4.66 12.14
CA PRO A 105 -9.16 -3.58 11.17
C PRO A 105 -7.98 -3.57 10.20
N GLN A 106 -8.27 -3.38 8.91
CA GLN A 106 -7.26 -3.31 7.86
C GLN A 106 -6.29 -2.14 8.09
N ILE A 107 -6.81 -1.02 8.62
CA ILE A 107 -6.08 0.23 8.83
C ILE A 107 -5.94 0.46 10.34
N GLU A 108 -4.70 0.66 10.80
CA GLU A 108 -4.37 1.09 12.15
C GLU A 108 -3.28 2.15 12.02
N LEU A 109 -3.63 3.42 12.18
CA LEU A 109 -2.71 4.56 12.03
C LEU A 109 -1.82 4.69 13.28
N GLY A 110 -0.54 5.00 13.09
CA GLY A 110 0.39 5.26 14.19
C GLY A 110 0.92 4.00 14.90
N ALA A 111 0.87 2.85 14.24
CA ALA A 111 1.28 1.56 14.78
C ALA A 111 2.44 0.91 14.01
N ASP A 112 3.30 1.71 13.36
CA ASP A 112 4.35 1.22 12.44
C ASP A 112 5.30 0.22 13.09
N GLU A 113 5.60 0.40 14.39
CA GLU A 113 6.45 -0.51 15.17
C GLU A 113 5.90 -1.94 15.27
N ARG A 114 4.60 -2.11 14.99
CA ARG A 114 3.89 -3.40 15.01
C ARG A 114 3.94 -4.13 13.67
N TYR A 115 4.49 -3.53 12.61
CA TYR A 115 4.60 -4.17 11.29
C TYR A 115 6.03 -4.58 10.98
N ARG A 116 6.18 -5.80 10.45
CA ARG A 116 7.47 -6.33 10.01
C ARG A 116 7.37 -6.81 8.56
N PRO A 117 8.28 -6.38 7.66
CA PRO A 117 8.36 -6.96 6.32
C PRO A 117 8.89 -8.40 6.42
N VAL A 118 8.17 -9.37 5.87
CA VAL A 118 8.53 -10.79 5.95
C VAL A 118 8.40 -11.51 4.62
N CYS A 119 9.19 -12.56 4.44
CA CYS A 119 9.03 -13.49 3.31
C CYS A 119 7.80 -14.39 3.52
N GLY A 120 7.33 -15.05 2.45
CA GLY A 120 6.15 -15.91 2.52
C GLY A 120 6.26 -17.08 3.49
N TYR A 121 7.46 -17.66 3.65
CA TYR A 121 7.70 -18.71 4.62
C TYR A 121 7.49 -18.20 6.05
N CYS A 122 8.21 -17.14 6.45
CA CYS A 122 8.10 -16.60 7.81
C CYS A 122 6.69 -16.06 8.10
N TYR A 123 6.00 -15.49 7.11
CA TYR A 123 4.59 -15.11 7.26
C TYR A 123 3.70 -16.32 7.58
N ARG A 124 3.81 -17.40 6.79
CA ARG A 124 3.04 -18.63 7.00
C ARG A 124 3.30 -19.23 8.37
N GLU A 125 4.56 -19.41 8.76
CA GLU A 125 4.89 -19.99 10.05
C GLU A 125 4.37 -19.14 11.22
N SER A 126 4.55 -17.83 11.16
CA SER A 126 4.08 -16.92 12.21
C SER A 126 2.56 -16.93 12.37
N THR A 127 1.83 -17.05 11.25
CA THR A 127 0.35 -17.04 11.26
C THR A 127 -0.26 -18.41 11.59
N LEU A 128 0.45 -19.52 11.33
CA LEU A 128 0.01 -20.88 11.68
C LEU A 128 0.27 -21.23 13.16
N ALA A 129 1.29 -20.64 13.78
CA ALA A 129 1.67 -20.91 15.18
C ALA A 129 0.71 -20.34 16.24
N GLY A 130 -0.56 -20.13 15.90
CA GLY A 130 -1.55 -19.52 16.80
C GLY A 130 -1.17 -18.10 17.25
N GLY A 131 -0.35 -17.41 16.45
CA GLY A 131 0.18 -16.10 16.80
C GLY A 131 1.49 -16.14 17.58
N GLN A 132 2.08 -17.27 17.97
CA GLN A 132 3.37 -17.23 18.66
C GLN A 132 4.50 -16.74 17.73
N ASP A 133 5.31 -15.81 18.20
CA ASP A 133 6.47 -15.31 17.47
C ASP A 133 7.59 -16.38 17.48
N LEU A 134 7.59 -17.22 16.44
CA LEU A 134 8.54 -18.32 16.27
C LEU A 134 9.99 -17.87 16.05
N PHE A 135 10.22 -16.58 15.81
CA PHE A 135 11.52 -16.04 15.41
C PHE A 135 12.02 -14.96 16.37
N ARG A 136 11.45 -14.90 17.57
CA ARG A 136 11.94 -14.05 18.65
C ARG A 136 13.31 -14.59 19.11
N ASN A 137 14.38 -14.00 18.59
CA ASN A 137 15.71 -14.18 19.14
C ASN A 137 15.83 -13.23 20.34
N ASP A 138 15.96 -13.81 21.54
CA ASP A 138 16.39 -13.08 22.74
C ASP A 138 17.77 -12.45 22.54
#